data_AF-A0A6G1ZKW4-F1
#
_entry.id   AF-A0A6G1ZKW4-F1
#
_cell.length_a   1.000
_cell.length_b   1.000
_cell.length_c   1.000
_cell.angle_alpha   90.00
_cell.angle_beta   90.00
_cell.angle_gamma   90.00
#
_symmetry.space_group_name_H-M   'P 1'
#
loop_
_entity.id
_entity.type
_entity.pdbx_description
1 polymer ?
#
loop_
_entity_poly.entity_id
_entity_poly.type
_entity_poly.pdbx_seq_one_letter_code
_entity_poly.pdbx_strand_id
1 'polypeptide(L)'
;MQTTTSFKPGNAPDLLSGILSVQVRNEDKITEQDRLFCQNQQDMLYKTLDRIDRWYTIFKEEAEQYRTERDFSYDDNGKISMRDLYSLRNGKDDYSHNEFKPFDVLNDLVDKNHNANSNFANRIIAYFNRTYNVSVPEQRINEKTLRMGFRPVYGTYVDAVIEHLGGKSFRETAVEELLARVAKVVKPSCWSKVKTELKKDKIVFPEIIRFDDYYIQYHQRCKISYNYSGELETLCAGIAYGADDVLCGNSKMIIRFDDNDVSVNDWYDLTTTNAEQIRFYKNGRIDVKFKDSAAAESCFKRLRLDEITLPEN
;
A
#
# COMPACT_ATOMS: atom_id res chain seq x y z
N MET A 1 -54.05 -29.49 47.84
CA MET A 1 -52.94 -28.77 48.49
C MET A 1 -51.94 -28.39 47.42
N GLN A 2 -51.77 -27.09 47.18
CA GLN A 2 -50.68 -26.54 46.36
C GLN A 2 -49.37 -26.64 47.17
N THR A 3 -48.26 -26.93 46.50
CA THR A 3 -46.92 -26.62 47.01
C THR A 3 -46.14 -25.95 45.90
N THR A 4 -45.87 -24.68 46.15
CA THR A 4 -45.16 -23.69 45.34
C THR A 4 -43.66 -23.95 45.45
N THR A 5 -42.96 -24.11 44.32
CA THR A 5 -41.50 -23.94 44.26
C THR A 5 -41.19 -22.63 43.55
N SER A 6 -40.60 -21.74 44.33
CA SER A 6 -40.16 -20.38 44.02
C SER A 6 -39.16 -20.32 42.86
N PHE A 7 -39.40 -19.44 41.90
CA PHE A 7 -38.36 -18.96 40.98
C PHE A 7 -37.33 -18.13 41.76
N LYS A 8 -36.08 -18.59 41.80
CA LYS A 8 -34.93 -17.74 42.16
C LYS A 8 -34.52 -16.92 40.93
N PRO A 9 -34.55 -15.58 40.96
CA PRO A 9 -33.98 -14.76 39.91
C PRO A 9 -32.49 -14.60 40.22
N GLY A 10 -31.61 -15.24 39.43
CA GLY A 10 -30.17 -15.10 39.71
C GLY A 10 -29.23 -16.02 38.94
N ASN A 11 -29.55 -16.37 37.70
CA ASN A 11 -28.58 -16.96 36.77
C ASN A 11 -28.99 -16.59 35.34
N ALA A 12 -28.89 -15.30 35.01
CA ALA A 12 -28.71 -14.94 33.62
C ALA A 12 -27.29 -15.39 33.24
N PRO A 13 -27.10 -16.21 32.17
CA PRO A 13 -25.76 -16.41 31.65
C PRO A 13 -25.20 -15.03 31.33
N ASP A 14 -24.06 -14.71 31.94
CA ASP A 14 -23.41 -13.42 31.81
C ASP A 14 -23.06 -13.19 30.33
N LEU A 15 -23.91 -12.44 29.62
CA LEU A 15 -23.73 -12.09 28.20
C LEU A 15 -22.36 -11.44 27.96
N LEU A 16 -21.78 -10.77 28.98
CA LEU A 16 -20.42 -10.22 28.92
C LEU A 16 -19.36 -11.32 28.88
N SER A 17 -19.50 -12.42 29.63
CA SER A 17 -18.60 -13.58 29.55
C SER A 17 -18.67 -14.29 28.18
N GLY A 18 -19.85 -14.31 27.55
CA GLY A 18 -20.04 -14.79 26.18
C GLY A 18 -19.37 -13.88 25.15
N ILE A 19 -19.45 -12.55 25.32
CA ILE A 19 -18.79 -11.57 24.43
C ILE A 19 -17.26 -11.56 24.61
N LEU A 20 -16.76 -11.74 25.84
CA LEU A 20 -15.32 -11.80 26.16
C LEU A 20 -14.64 -13.10 25.69
N SER A 21 -15.41 -14.18 25.48
CA SER A 21 -14.90 -15.47 24.98
C SER A 21 -14.93 -15.60 23.45
N VAL A 22 -15.55 -14.65 22.74
CA VAL A 22 -15.45 -14.56 21.28
C VAL A 22 -14.13 -13.86 20.93
N GLN A 23 -13.03 -14.60 21.02
CA GLN A 23 -11.84 -14.26 20.25
C GLN A 23 -12.20 -14.50 18.78
N VAL A 24 -12.43 -13.41 18.03
CA VAL A 24 -12.55 -13.49 16.57
C VAL A 24 -11.20 -13.92 16.04
N ARG A 25 -11.00 -15.23 15.87
CA ARG A 25 -9.73 -15.77 15.39
C ARG A 25 -9.50 -15.26 13.98
N ASN A 26 -8.38 -14.59 13.75
CA ASN A 26 -7.96 -14.16 12.41
C ASN A 26 -7.79 -15.34 11.44
N GLU A 27 -7.76 -16.56 11.98
CA GLU A 27 -7.70 -17.84 11.28
C GLU A 27 -8.88 -18.05 10.31
N ASP A 28 -10.05 -17.46 10.57
CA ASP A 28 -11.24 -17.61 9.71
C ASP A 28 -11.43 -16.45 8.71
N LYS A 29 -10.56 -15.42 8.78
CA LYS A 29 -10.75 -14.16 8.04
C LYS A 29 -9.90 -14.04 6.76
N ILE A 30 -8.88 -14.88 6.60
CA ILE A 30 -7.97 -14.89 5.45
C ILE A 30 -7.87 -16.30 4.87
N THR A 31 -7.47 -16.41 3.60
CA THR A 31 -7.33 -17.72 2.97
C THR A 31 -6.16 -18.51 3.59
N GLU A 32 -6.18 -19.84 3.44
CA GLU A 32 -5.08 -20.69 3.90
C GLU A 32 -3.74 -20.31 3.25
N GLN A 33 -3.76 -19.91 1.98
CA GLN A 33 -2.59 -19.43 1.25
C GLN A 33 -2.03 -18.15 1.87
N ASP A 34 -2.89 -17.17 2.18
CA ASP A 34 -2.47 -15.91 2.81
C ASP A 34 -1.88 -16.17 4.19
N ARG A 35 -2.49 -17.09 4.95
CA ARG A 35 -2.01 -17.50 6.26
C ARG A 35 -0.62 -18.11 6.17
N LEU A 36 -0.41 -19.03 5.24
CA LEU A 36 0.90 -19.67 5.03
C LEU A 36 1.97 -18.64 4.64
N PHE A 37 1.63 -17.69 3.77
CA PHE A 37 2.52 -16.59 3.43
C PHE A 37 2.93 -15.77 4.67
N CYS A 38 1.95 -15.37 5.49
CA CYS A 38 2.20 -14.57 6.70
C CYS A 38 3.05 -15.33 7.72
N GLN A 39 2.76 -16.61 7.93
CA GLN A 39 3.54 -17.49 8.81
C GLN A 39 4.98 -17.62 8.35
N ASN A 40 5.20 -17.87 7.05
CA ASN A 40 6.54 -17.94 6.48
C ASN A 40 7.32 -16.62 6.65
N GLN A 41 6.67 -15.46 6.45
CA GLN A 41 7.31 -14.16 6.70
C GLN A 41 7.69 -13.98 8.17
N GLN A 42 6.83 -14.40 9.09
CA GLN A 42 7.09 -14.29 10.54
C GLN A 42 8.26 -15.17 10.95
N ASP A 43 8.32 -16.41 10.47
CA ASP A 43 9.42 -17.33 10.78
C ASP A 43 10.78 -16.82 10.25
N MET A 44 10.79 -16.25 9.04
CA MET A 44 11.99 -15.62 8.48
C MET A 44 12.42 -14.39 9.27
N LEU A 45 11.46 -13.56 9.71
CA LEU A 45 11.75 -12.42 10.56
C LEU A 45 12.36 -12.87 11.89
N TYR A 46 11.73 -13.82 12.60
CA TYR A 46 12.19 -14.24 13.92
C TYR A 46 13.59 -14.83 13.88
N LYS A 47 13.91 -15.66 12.87
CA LYS A 47 15.29 -16.13 12.65
C LYS A 47 16.31 -14.99 12.46
N THR A 48 15.88 -13.90 11.84
CA THR A 48 16.73 -12.72 11.63
C THR A 48 16.88 -11.92 12.92
N LEU A 49 15.78 -11.68 13.63
CA LEU A 49 15.78 -10.97 14.91
C LEU A 49 16.58 -11.71 15.98
N ASP A 50 16.50 -13.04 16.05
CA ASP A 50 17.29 -13.84 16.99
C ASP A 50 18.80 -13.69 16.75
N ARG A 51 19.22 -13.56 15.48
CA ARG A 51 20.62 -13.28 15.14
C ARG A 51 21.03 -11.87 15.57
N ILE A 52 20.18 -10.88 15.31
CA ILE A 52 20.45 -9.49 15.69
C ILE A 52 20.55 -9.39 17.22
N ASP A 53 19.59 -9.95 17.95
CA ASP A 53 19.58 -9.93 19.42
C ASP A 53 20.80 -10.65 20.00
N ARG A 54 21.20 -11.79 19.43
CA ARG A 54 22.43 -12.49 19.86
C ARG A 54 23.66 -11.61 19.74
N TRP A 55 23.87 -10.97 18.59
CA TRP A 55 25.02 -10.10 18.38
C TRP A 55 24.94 -8.84 19.23
N TYR A 56 23.75 -8.27 19.37
CA TYR A 56 23.53 -7.10 20.20
C TYR A 56 23.86 -7.39 21.66
N THR A 57 23.46 -8.54 22.21
CA THR A 57 23.83 -8.94 23.58
C THR A 57 25.34 -9.06 23.74
N ILE A 58 26.03 -9.75 22.83
CA ILE A 58 27.49 -9.91 22.87
C ILE A 58 28.20 -8.55 22.84
N PHE A 59 27.84 -7.70 21.88
CA PHE A 59 28.47 -6.39 21.75
C PHE A 59 28.11 -5.44 22.89
N LYS A 60 26.93 -5.59 23.48
CA LYS A 60 26.52 -4.81 24.65
C LYS A 60 27.36 -5.19 25.86
N GLU A 61 27.58 -6.48 26.11
CA GLU A 61 28.48 -6.96 27.18
C GLU A 61 29.90 -6.42 27.00
N GLU A 62 30.40 -6.38 25.76
CA GLU A 62 31.70 -5.79 25.44
C GLU A 62 31.72 -4.27 25.66
N ALA A 63 30.67 -3.55 25.24
CA ALA A 63 30.56 -2.10 25.43
C ALA A 63 30.57 -1.71 26.91
N GLU A 64 29.95 -2.52 27.77
CA GLU A 64 29.90 -2.29 29.22
C GLU A 64 31.28 -2.34 29.89
N GLN A 65 32.27 -3.04 29.32
CA GLN A 65 33.64 -3.02 29.85
C GLN A 65 34.27 -1.62 29.78
N TYR A 66 33.84 -0.80 28.82
CA TYR A 66 34.32 0.57 28.65
C TYR A 66 33.61 1.59 29.55
N ARG A 67 32.65 1.17 30.40
CA ARG A 67 31.91 2.06 31.33
C ARG A 67 32.81 2.87 32.26
N THR A 68 33.91 2.28 32.71
CA THR A 68 34.83 2.95 33.64
C THR A 68 35.64 4.04 32.93
N GLU A 69 35.88 3.86 31.63
CA GLU A 69 36.68 4.77 30.82
C GLU A 69 35.85 5.81 30.07
N ARG A 70 34.58 5.50 29.79
CA ARG A 70 33.69 6.28 28.92
C ARG A 70 32.29 6.38 29.51
N ASP A 71 31.79 7.60 29.59
CA ASP A 71 30.40 7.89 29.91
C ASP A 71 29.55 7.85 28.63
N PHE A 72 28.63 6.89 28.56
CA PHE A 72 27.68 6.73 27.47
C PHE A 72 26.32 6.28 28.03
N SER A 73 25.24 6.66 27.34
CA SER A 73 23.87 6.30 27.72
C SER A 73 23.21 5.48 26.63
N TYR A 74 22.23 4.65 27.01
CA TYR A 74 21.35 4.00 26.06
C TYR A 74 20.07 4.81 25.90
N ASP A 75 19.69 5.06 24.66
CA ASP A 75 18.40 5.60 24.29
C ASP A 75 17.31 4.53 24.45
N ASP A 76 16.04 4.93 24.41
CA ASP A 76 14.89 4.04 24.60
C ASP A 76 14.82 2.87 23.59
N ASN A 77 15.34 3.07 22.37
CA ASN A 77 15.43 2.04 21.34
C ASN A 77 16.65 1.10 21.50
N GLY A 78 17.59 1.44 22.38
CA GLY A 78 18.84 0.71 22.59
C GLY A 78 20.06 1.31 21.90
N LYS A 79 19.94 2.43 21.17
CA LYS A 79 21.12 3.11 20.62
C LYS A 79 21.99 3.66 21.72
N ILE A 80 23.30 3.66 21.50
CA ILE A 80 24.28 4.31 22.36
C ILE A 80 24.47 5.75 21.91
N SER A 81 24.26 6.64 22.87
CA SER A 81 24.53 8.08 22.78
C SER A 81 25.78 8.41 23.60
N MET A 82 26.77 9.03 22.97
CA MET A 82 28.01 9.46 23.61
C MET A 82 28.42 10.84 23.05
N ARG A 83 28.93 11.73 23.93
CA ARG A 83 29.31 13.11 23.55
C ARG A 83 30.34 13.19 22.42
N ASP A 84 31.24 12.21 22.29
CA ASP A 84 32.24 12.16 21.24
C ASP A 84 32.46 10.72 20.71
N LEU A 85 31.58 10.24 19.83
CA LEU A 85 31.82 8.99 19.10
C LEU A 85 33.08 9.09 18.21
N TYR A 86 33.38 10.29 17.72
CA TYR A 86 34.45 10.57 16.75
C TYR A 86 35.83 10.90 17.35
N SER A 87 35.93 11.16 18.66
CA SER A 87 37.22 11.45 19.32
C SER A 87 38.05 10.21 19.65
N LEU A 88 37.56 9.01 19.26
CA LEU A 88 38.18 7.71 19.48
C LEU A 88 39.57 7.53 18.82
N ARG A 89 40.05 8.51 18.03
CA ARG A 89 41.23 8.36 17.16
C ARG A 89 42.54 8.97 17.64
N ASN A 90 42.60 9.85 18.65
CA ASN A 90 43.85 10.57 18.92
C ASN A 90 44.18 10.72 20.41
N GLY A 91 45.39 10.30 20.81
CA GLY A 91 46.14 11.01 21.86
C GLY A 91 46.81 10.20 22.97
N LYS A 92 46.80 8.87 22.96
CA LYS A 92 47.60 8.07 23.91
C LYS A 92 48.66 7.25 23.17
N ASP A 93 49.89 7.27 23.68
CA ASP A 93 51.00 6.38 23.28
C ASP A 93 50.77 4.94 23.81
N ASP A 94 49.53 4.45 23.73
CA ASP A 94 49.15 3.09 24.07
C ASP A 94 48.47 2.40 22.87
N TYR A 95 48.29 1.09 22.93
CA TYR A 95 47.68 0.32 21.85
C TYR A 95 46.13 0.38 21.84
N SER A 96 45.49 1.11 22.78
CA SER A 96 44.02 1.13 22.97
C SER A 96 43.24 1.74 21.79
N HIS A 97 43.94 2.50 20.94
CA HIS A 97 43.34 3.05 19.72
C HIS A 97 43.11 1.99 18.63
N ASN A 98 43.76 0.82 18.73
CA ASN A 98 43.57 -0.31 17.80
C ASN A 98 42.51 -1.32 18.29
N GLU A 99 42.01 -1.17 19.52
CA GLU A 99 40.98 -2.06 20.05
C GLU A 99 39.65 -1.89 19.32
N PHE A 100 38.96 -3.02 19.14
CA PHE A 100 37.62 -3.01 18.56
C PHE A 100 36.64 -2.36 19.52
N LYS A 101 35.92 -1.35 19.03
CA LYS A 101 34.93 -0.61 19.82
C LYS A 101 33.53 -0.89 19.29
N PRO A 102 32.66 -1.56 20.07
CA PRO A 102 31.37 -2.05 19.59
C PRO A 102 30.30 -0.98 19.38
N PHE A 103 30.54 0.30 19.71
CA PHE A 103 29.52 1.34 19.78
C PHE A 103 28.80 1.59 18.44
N ASP A 104 29.54 1.76 17.34
CA ASP A 104 28.94 1.97 16.00
C ASP A 104 28.16 0.73 15.54
N VAL A 105 28.70 -0.45 15.82
CA VAL A 105 28.09 -1.73 15.45
C VAL A 105 26.80 -1.97 16.24
N LEU A 106 26.75 -1.56 17.52
CA LEU A 106 25.53 -1.61 18.32
C LEU A 106 24.44 -0.72 17.73
N ASN A 107 24.76 0.50 17.34
CA ASN A 107 23.81 1.40 16.70
C ASN A 107 23.30 0.85 15.36
N ASP A 108 24.20 0.28 14.54
CA ASP A 108 23.84 -0.38 13.29
C ASP A 108 22.94 -1.61 13.51
N LEU A 109 23.13 -2.37 14.60
CA LEU A 109 22.24 -3.49 14.95
C LEU A 109 20.84 -3.02 15.36
N VAL A 110 20.73 -1.90 16.10
CA VAL A 110 19.44 -1.29 16.42
C VAL A 110 18.72 -0.81 15.15
N ASP A 111 19.46 -0.22 14.22
CA ASP A 111 18.93 0.18 12.91
C ASP A 111 18.46 -1.01 12.08
N LYS A 112 19.22 -2.12 12.08
CA LYS A 112 18.79 -3.35 11.42
C LYS A 112 17.55 -3.95 12.07
N ASN A 113 17.44 -3.92 13.39
CA ASN A 113 16.24 -4.36 14.10
C ASN A 113 15.02 -3.52 13.67
N HIS A 114 15.14 -2.19 13.66
CA HIS A 114 14.05 -1.31 13.20
C HIS A 114 13.68 -1.54 11.74
N ASN A 115 14.67 -1.64 10.86
CA ASN A 115 14.45 -1.89 9.44
C ASN A 115 13.79 -3.26 9.20
N ALA A 116 14.20 -4.32 9.92
CA ALA A 116 13.59 -5.64 9.80
C ALA A 116 12.11 -5.62 10.20
N ASN A 117 11.77 -4.96 11.31
CA ASN A 117 10.40 -4.80 11.77
C ASN A 117 9.54 -3.97 10.80
N SER A 118 10.08 -2.84 10.31
CA SER A 118 9.39 -1.97 9.35
C SER A 118 9.14 -2.67 8.02
N ASN A 119 10.14 -3.40 7.52
CA ASN A 119 10.01 -4.19 6.31
C ASN A 119 9.02 -5.34 6.46
N PHE A 120 8.94 -5.96 7.63
CA PHE A 120 7.96 -7.01 7.89
C PHE A 120 6.52 -6.48 7.79
N ALA A 121 6.21 -5.37 8.48
CA ALA A 121 4.91 -4.72 8.40
C ALA A 121 4.53 -4.39 6.94
N ASN A 122 5.46 -3.74 6.23
CA ASN A 122 5.26 -3.35 4.84
C ASN A 122 5.08 -4.55 3.90
N ARG A 123 5.79 -5.66 4.11
CA ARG A 123 5.65 -6.87 3.30
C ARG A 123 4.28 -7.53 3.45
N ILE A 124 3.75 -7.58 4.67
CA ILE A 124 2.41 -8.14 4.92
C ILE A 124 1.36 -7.27 4.23
N ILE A 125 1.39 -5.95 4.47
CA ILE A 125 0.41 -5.02 3.89
C ILE A 125 0.50 -5.01 2.34
N ALA A 126 1.72 -4.93 1.80
CA ALA A 126 1.93 -4.93 0.35
C ALA A 126 1.46 -6.22 -0.32
N TYR A 127 1.53 -7.37 0.37
CA TYR A 127 1.00 -8.62 -0.15
C TYR A 127 -0.51 -8.56 -0.35
N PHE A 128 -1.26 -8.08 0.65
CA PHE A 128 -2.72 -7.93 0.52
C PHE A 128 -3.09 -6.88 -0.53
N ASN A 129 -2.41 -5.73 -0.53
CA ASN A 129 -2.65 -4.67 -1.51
C ASN A 129 -2.46 -5.18 -2.96
N ARG A 130 -1.41 -5.97 -3.22
CA ARG A 130 -1.13 -6.53 -4.56
C ARG A 130 -2.06 -7.68 -4.93
N THR A 131 -2.37 -8.56 -3.98
CA THR A 131 -3.18 -9.76 -4.24
C THR A 131 -4.63 -9.40 -4.48
N TYR A 132 -5.14 -8.41 -3.76
CA TYR A 132 -6.55 -8.06 -3.74
C TYR A 132 -6.88 -6.70 -4.36
N ASN A 133 -5.88 -5.95 -4.85
CA ASN A 133 -6.03 -4.60 -5.42
C ASN A 133 -6.68 -3.59 -4.44
N VAL A 134 -6.33 -3.71 -3.15
CA VAL A 134 -6.74 -2.78 -2.10
C VAL A 134 -5.58 -1.82 -1.74
N SER A 135 -5.89 -0.74 -1.02
CA SER A 135 -4.97 0.36 -0.73
C SER A 135 -4.82 0.59 0.77
N VAL A 136 -4.56 -0.49 1.51
CA VAL A 136 -4.33 -0.42 2.96
C VAL A 136 -3.09 0.44 3.24
N PRO A 137 -3.18 1.43 4.14
CA PRO A 137 -2.08 2.33 4.43
C PRO A 137 -0.90 1.62 5.11
N GLU A 138 0.32 2.06 4.81
CA GLU A 138 1.53 1.54 5.43
C GLU A 138 1.58 1.87 6.93
N GLN A 139 1.97 0.88 7.74
CA GLN A 139 2.16 1.07 9.17
C GLN A 139 3.57 1.58 9.46
N ARG A 140 3.65 2.83 9.93
CA ARG A 140 4.91 3.46 10.31
C ARG A 140 5.32 3.05 11.72
N ILE A 141 6.44 2.35 11.83
CA ILE A 141 7.05 1.99 13.10
C ILE A 141 8.03 3.10 13.52
N ASN A 142 7.87 3.63 14.72
CA ASN A 142 8.72 4.71 15.23
C ASN A 142 10.11 4.18 15.63
N GLU A 143 11.15 4.70 14.95
CA GLU A 143 12.56 4.34 15.15
C GLU A 143 13.07 4.61 16.56
N LYS A 144 12.57 5.66 17.22
CA LYS A 144 13.05 6.08 18.54
C LYS A 144 12.47 5.25 19.68
N THR A 145 11.32 4.62 19.47
CA THR A 145 10.58 3.92 20.52
C THR A 145 10.61 2.41 20.36
N LEU A 146 11.02 1.88 19.20
CA LEU A 146 11.11 0.46 18.97
C LEU A 146 12.30 -0.13 19.74
N ARG A 147 12.00 -0.87 20.80
CA ARG A 147 13.01 -1.51 21.64
C ARG A 147 13.65 -2.71 20.95
N MET A 148 14.93 -2.93 21.22
CA MET A 148 15.59 -4.20 20.94
C MET A 148 14.82 -5.38 21.57
N GLY A 149 14.82 -6.53 20.89
CA GLY A 149 14.06 -7.70 21.32
C GLY A 149 12.55 -7.66 21.01
N PHE A 150 12.03 -6.60 20.38
CA PHE A 150 10.62 -6.57 19.97
C PHE A 150 10.30 -7.71 19.00
N ARG A 151 9.13 -8.34 19.19
CA ARG A 151 8.65 -9.45 18.35
C ARG A 151 7.25 -9.11 17.83
N PRO A 152 7.11 -8.65 16.57
CA PRO A 152 5.82 -8.38 16.00
C PRO A 152 5.11 -9.68 15.67
N VAL A 153 3.79 -9.66 15.68
CA VAL A 153 2.94 -10.79 15.25
C VAL A 153 2.24 -10.38 13.97
N TYR A 154 2.27 -11.22 12.93
CA TYR A 154 1.64 -10.89 11.64
C TYR A 154 0.14 -10.58 11.80
N GLY A 155 -0.50 -11.22 12.79
CA GLY A 155 -1.92 -11.03 13.12
C GLY A 155 -2.28 -9.56 13.32
N THR A 156 -1.41 -8.75 13.94
CA THR A 156 -1.65 -7.32 14.15
C THR A 156 -1.76 -6.54 12.84
N TYR A 157 -0.97 -6.90 11.83
CA TYR A 157 -1.03 -6.26 10.52
C TYR A 157 -2.21 -6.77 9.69
N VAL A 158 -2.56 -8.05 9.85
CA VAL A 158 -3.78 -8.63 9.25
C VAL A 158 -5.04 -7.98 9.84
N ASP A 159 -5.07 -7.72 11.15
CA ASP A 159 -6.16 -7.00 11.79
C ASP A 159 -6.32 -5.60 11.21
N ALA A 160 -5.23 -4.88 10.96
CA ALA A 160 -5.29 -3.56 10.33
C ALA A 160 -5.79 -3.62 8.88
N VAL A 161 -5.44 -4.66 8.12
CA VAL A 161 -6.02 -4.90 6.79
C VAL A 161 -7.53 -5.09 6.91
N ILE A 162 -7.97 -5.89 7.87
CA ILE A 162 -9.40 -6.23 8.05
C ILE A 162 -10.20 -5.04 8.58
N GLU A 163 -9.61 -4.25 9.48
CA GLU A 163 -10.17 -2.97 9.95
C GLU A 163 -10.36 -2.01 8.77
N HIS A 164 -9.38 -1.93 7.87
CA HIS A 164 -9.47 -1.11 6.64
C HIS A 164 -10.62 -1.57 5.71
N LEU A 165 -10.91 -2.87 5.65
CA LEU A 165 -12.07 -3.37 4.89
C LEU A 165 -13.41 -2.93 5.49
N GLY A 166 -13.48 -2.61 6.79
CA GLY A 166 -14.68 -2.07 7.42
C GLY A 166 -15.90 -3.01 7.35
N GLY A 167 -15.66 -4.33 7.36
CA GLY A 167 -16.70 -5.36 7.23
C GLY A 167 -17.13 -5.68 5.80
N LYS A 168 -16.47 -5.09 4.80
CA LYS A 168 -16.65 -5.42 3.38
C LYS A 168 -15.72 -6.55 2.95
N SER A 169 -16.04 -7.18 1.84
CA SER A 169 -15.11 -8.11 1.18
C SER A 169 -13.95 -7.35 0.51
N PHE A 170 -12.81 -8.02 0.32
CA PHE A 170 -11.68 -7.49 -0.44
C PHE A 170 -12.09 -6.96 -1.82
N ARG A 171 -13.00 -7.66 -2.51
CA ARG A 171 -13.49 -7.25 -3.82
C ARG A 171 -14.28 -5.95 -3.75
N GLU A 172 -15.20 -5.82 -2.79
CA GLU A 172 -16.01 -4.62 -2.61
C GLU A 172 -15.13 -3.40 -2.29
N THR A 173 -14.19 -3.54 -1.36
CA THR A 173 -13.24 -2.46 -1.04
C THR A 173 -12.38 -2.08 -2.25
N ALA A 174 -11.84 -3.05 -2.99
CA ALA A 174 -11.05 -2.80 -4.18
C ALA A 174 -11.84 -2.07 -5.28
N VAL A 175 -13.11 -2.44 -5.47
CA VAL A 175 -14.02 -1.76 -6.40
C VAL A 175 -14.27 -0.32 -5.97
N GLU A 176 -14.59 -0.08 -4.70
CA GLU A 176 -14.85 1.27 -4.20
C GLU A 176 -13.62 2.18 -4.31
N GLU A 177 -12.45 1.68 -3.95
CA GLU A 177 -11.20 2.42 -4.09
C GLU A 177 -10.84 2.69 -5.55
N LEU A 178 -11.06 1.73 -6.45
CA LEU A 178 -10.88 1.94 -7.89
C LEU A 178 -11.83 3.02 -8.40
N LEU A 179 -13.12 2.95 -8.06
CA LEU A 179 -14.12 3.95 -8.45
C LEU A 179 -13.76 5.33 -7.91
N ALA A 180 -13.29 5.44 -6.67
CA ALA A 180 -12.85 6.71 -6.10
C ALA A 180 -11.64 7.31 -6.87
N ARG A 181 -10.66 6.47 -7.25
CA ARG A 181 -9.51 6.90 -8.07
C ARG A 181 -9.94 7.32 -9.48
N VAL A 182 -10.79 6.55 -10.14
CA VAL A 182 -11.32 6.87 -11.48
C VAL A 182 -12.12 8.17 -11.42
N ALA A 183 -13.02 8.32 -10.45
CA ALA A 183 -13.79 9.55 -10.28
C ALA A 183 -12.89 10.77 -10.09
N LYS A 184 -11.78 10.64 -9.34
CA LYS A 184 -10.80 11.72 -9.17
C LYS A 184 -10.11 12.10 -10.49
N VAL A 185 -9.73 11.12 -11.29
CA VAL A 185 -9.04 11.33 -12.58
C VAL A 185 -9.99 11.88 -13.64
N VAL A 186 -11.23 11.42 -13.66
CA VAL A 186 -12.23 11.78 -14.66
C VAL A 186 -12.97 13.08 -14.29
N LYS A 187 -12.80 13.57 -13.06
CA LYS A 187 -13.40 14.82 -12.61
C LYS A 187 -12.89 16.00 -13.46
N PRO A 188 -13.79 16.77 -14.10
CA PRO A 188 -13.40 17.94 -14.86
C PRO A 188 -12.65 18.95 -13.97
N SER A 189 -11.61 19.59 -14.52
CA SER A 189 -10.97 20.72 -13.86
C SER A 189 -12.00 21.82 -13.56
N CYS A 190 -11.76 22.64 -12.53
CA CYS A 190 -12.63 23.76 -12.19
C CYS A 190 -12.82 24.76 -13.35
N TRP A 191 -11.90 24.78 -14.32
CA TRP A 191 -11.97 25.61 -15.52
C TRP A 191 -12.53 24.89 -16.75
N SER A 192 -12.80 23.60 -16.63
CA SER A 192 -13.23 22.75 -17.74
C SER A 192 -14.73 22.89 -17.97
N LYS A 193 -15.11 23.10 -19.23
CA LYS A 193 -16.52 23.22 -19.67
C LYS A 193 -17.06 21.90 -20.22
N VAL A 194 -16.23 20.85 -20.22
CA VAL A 194 -16.53 19.57 -20.84
C VAL A 194 -16.43 18.50 -19.77
N LYS A 195 -17.45 17.65 -19.70
CA LYS A 195 -17.44 16.46 -18.83
C LYS A 195 -17.33 15.20 -19.67
N THR A 196 -17.14 14.09 -18.98
CA THR A 196 -17.16 12.77 -19.59
C THR A 196 -18.54 12.48 -20.16
N GLU A 197 -18.56 12.06 -21.42
CA GLU A 197 -19.80 11.92 -22.20
C GLU A 197 -19.88 10.53 -22.84
N LEU A 198 -21.05 9.91 -22.73
CA LEU A 198 -21.42 8.72 -23.49
C LEU A 198 -21.95 9.13 -24.86
N LYS A 199 -21.26 8.72 -25.93
CA LYS A 199 -21.62 8.96 -27.34
C LYS A 199 -21.84 7.64 -28.05
N LYS A 200 -23.05 7.10 -27.98
CA LYS A 200 -23.46 5.84 -28.61
C LYS A 200 -22.60 4.66 -28.11
N ASP A 201 -21.65 4.20 -28.93
CA ASP A 201 -20.73 3.09 -28.67
C ASP A 201 -19.40 3.57 -28.07
N LYS A 202 -19.29 4.85 -27.71
CA LYS A 202 -18.04 5.45 -27.24
C LYS A 202 -18.21 6.22 -25.94
N ILE A 203 -17.21 6.18 -25.09
CA ILE A 203 -17.08 7.08 -23.95
C ILE A 203 -15.94 8.06 -24.23
N VAL A 204 -16.23 9.35 -24.09
CA VAL A 204 -15.28 10.44 -24.30
C VAL A 204 -14.83 10.97 -22.96
N PHE A 205 -13.52 10.86 -22.69
CA PHE A 205 -12.89 11.37 -21.49
C PHE A 205 -12.07 12.62 -21.82
N PRO A 206 -12.51 13.82 -21.43
CA PRO A 206 -11.74 15.04 -21.65
C PRO A 206 -10.54 15.13 -20.68
N GLU A 207 -9.42 15.64 -21.17
CA GLU A 207 -8.28 16.13 -20.36
C GLU A 207 -7.65 15.12 -19.37
N ILE A 208 -7.60 13.83 -19.70
CA ILE A 208 -7.05 12.77 -18.82
C ILE A 208 -5.52 12.75 -18.81
N ILE A 209 -4.89 13.11 -19.92
CA ILE A 209 -3.43 13.10 -20.02
C ILE A 209 -2.92 14.44 -20.54
N ARG A 210 -1.65 14.73 -20.27
CA ARG A 210 -0.92 15.78 -20.97
C ARG A 210 0.35 15.23 -21.56
N PHE A 211 0.69 15.73 -22.73
CA PHE A 211 1.97 15.44 -23.35
C PHE A 211 3.04 16.39 -22.83
N ASP A 212 4.28 15.95 -22.88
CA ASP A 212 5.44 16.76 -22.52
C ASP A 212 5.78 17.74 -23.66
N ASP A 213 5.66 19.04 -23.37
CA ASP A 213 5.88 20.12 -24.35
C ASP A 213 7.29 20.09 -24.94
N TYR A 214 8.30 19.71 -24.14
CA TYR A 214 9.68 19.61 -24.61
C TYR A 214 9.81 18.51 -25.67
N TYR A 215 9.19 17.34 -25.44
CA TYR A 215 9.24 16.24 -26.39
C TYR A 215 8.44 16.53 -27.67
N ILE A 216 7.32 17.23 -27.57
CA ILE A 216 6.58 17.67 -28.75
C ILE A 216 7.43 18.65 -29.56
N GLN A 217 8.03 19.65 -28.90
CA GLN A 217 8.75 20.73 -29.58
C GLN A 217 10.05 20.27 -30.24
N TYR A 218 10.85 19.46 -29.52
CA TYR A 218 12.21 19.12 -29.95
C TYR A 218 12.34 17.74 -30.59
N HIS A 219 11.45 16.80 -30.25
CA HIS A 219 11.50 15.43 -30.76
C HIS A 219 10.34 15.08 -31.68
N GLN A 220 9.35 15.97 -31.84
CA GLN A 220 8.12 15.73 -32.60
C GLN A 220 7.37 14.46 -32.14
N ARG A 221 7.54 14.08 -30.85
CA ARG A 221 6.94 12.90 -30.24
C ARG A 221 5.90 13.30 -29.20
N CYS A 222 4.81 12.56 -29.15
CA CYS A 222 3.78 12.76 -28.14
C CYS A 222 4.07 11.86 -26.92
N LYS A 223 5.07 12.25 -26.13
CA LYS A 223 5.40 11.58 -24.87
C LYS A 223 4.44 12.01 -23.77
N ILE A 224 3.84 11.07 -23.05
CA ILE A 224 3.00 11.38 -21.90
C ILE A 224 3.88 11.99 -20.79
N SER A 225 3.42 13.11 -20.23
CA SER A 225 4.10 13.75 -19.11
C SER A 225 4.11 12.82 -17.90
N TYR A 226 5.25 12.80 -17.19
CA TYR A 226 5.46 11.92 -16.04
C TYR A 226 4.31 11.98 -15.02
N ASN A 227 3.79 13.18 -14.75
CA ASN A 227 2.71 13.40 -13.78
C ASN A 227 1.36 12.80 -14.20
N TYR A 228 1.17 12.51 -15.48
CA TYR A 228 -0.09 12.01 -16.06
C TYR A 228 -0.05 10.51 -16.37
N SER A 229 1.10 9.86 -16.22
CA SER A 229 1.24 8.40 -16.40
C SER A 229 0.29 7.63 -15.47
N GLY A 230 0.23 8.02 -14.18
CA GLY A 230 -0.66 7.40 -13.20
C GLY A 230 -2.15 7.65 -13.46
N GLU A 231 -2.50 8.75 -14.13
CA GLU A 231 -3.88 9.05 -14.53
C GLU A 231 -4.33 8.11 -15.66
N LEU A 232 -3.46 7.86 -16.64
CA LEU A 232 -3.70 6.85 -17.67
C LEU A 232 -3.86 5.45 -17.07
N GLU A 233 -2.96 5.05 -16.17
CA GLU A 233 -3.04 3.75 -15.51
C GLU A 233 -4.36 3.57 -14.76
N THR A 234 -4.80 4.62 -14.06
CA THR A 234 -6.09 4.62 -13.35
C THR A 234 -7.27 4.52 -14.31
N LEU A 235 -7.23 5.24 -15.43
CA LEU A 235 -8.27 5.14 -16.45
C LEU A 235 -8.32 3.72 -17.03
N CYS A 236 -7.18 3.14 -17.42
CA CYS A 236 -7.12 1.77 -17.95
C CYS A 236 -7.65 0.74 -16.95
N ALA A 237 -7.32 0.86 -15.66
CA ALA A 237 -7.90 0.03 -14.60
C ALA A 237 -9.42 0.18 -14.53
N GLY A 238 -9.93 1.41 -14.61
CA GLY A 238 -11.35 1.70 -14.69
C GLY A 238 -12.02 1.05 -15.91
N ILE A 239 -11.44 1.20 -17.10
CA ILE A 239 -11.98 0.61 -18.32
C ILE A 239 -12.01 -0.92 -18.26
N ALA A 240 -10.97 -1.58 -17.75
CA ALA A 240 -10.96 -3.03 -17.58
C ALA A 240 -12.09 -3.50 -16.65
N TYR A 241 -12.34 -2.78 -15.55
CA TYR A 241 -13.43 -3.08 -14.62
C TYR A 241 -14.81 -2.79 -15.24
N GLY A 242 -14.97 -1.62 -15.87
CA GLY A 242 -16.20 -1.19 -16.49
C GLY A 242 -16.62 -2.09 -17.66
N ALA A 243 -15.66 -2.48 -18.49
CA ALA A 243 -15.87 -3.33 -19.65
C ALA A 243 -16.07 -4.80 -19.25
N ASP A 244 -15.16 -5.38 -18.46
CA ASP A 244 -15.04 -6.83 -18.30
C ASP A 244 -15.08 -7.31 -16.83
N ASP A 245 -15.35 -6.43 -15.87
CA ASP A 245 -15.37 -6.73 -14.42
C ASP A 245 -14.00 -7.21 -13.86
N VAL A 246 -12.92 -6.73 -14.47
CA VAL A 246 -11.52 -7.07 -14.16
C VAL A 246 -10.83 -5.92 -13.41
N LEU A 247 -10.27 -6.20 -12.22
CA LEU A 247 -9.63 -5.20 -11.35
C LEU A 247 -8.13 -4.99 -11.59
N CYS A 248 -7.48 -5.80 -12.44
CA CYS A 248 -6.04 -5.74 -12.70
C CYS A 248 -5.65 -4.99 -13.99
N GLY A 249 -6.54 -4.14 -14.52
CA GLY A 249 -6.28 -3.34 -15.72
C GLY A 249 -5.15 -2.32 -15.52
N ASN A 250 -4.39 -2.08 -16.59
CA ASN A 250 -3.30 -1.11 -16.68
C ASN A 250 -2.99 -0.82 -18.16
N SER A 251 -2.09 0.11 -18.47
CA SER A 251 -1.77 0.53 -19.84
C SER A 251 -1.29 -0.61 -20.77
N LYS A 252 -0.81 -1.74 -20.23
CA LYS A 252 -0.39 -2.90 -21.04
C LYS A 252 -1.54 -3.59 -21.76
N MET A 253 -2.78 -3.26 -21.43
CA MET A 253 -3.96 -3.71 -22.19
C MET A 253 -4.05 -3.04 -23.57
N ILE A 254 -3.30 -1.97 -23.81
CA ILE A 254 -3.27 -1.24 -25.07
C ILE A 254 -2.20 -1.85 -25.97
N ILE A 255 -2.62 -2.47 -27.06
CA ILE A 255 -1.73 -3.22 -27.95
C ILE A 255 -0.78 -2.25 -28.67
N ARG A 256 0.54 -2.51 -28.60
CA ARG A 256 1.62 -1.71 -29.21
C ARG A 256 1.70 -0.26 -28.69
N PHE A 257 1.23 -0.02 -27.48
CA PHE A 257 1.34 1.28 -26.84
C PHE A 257 2.77 1.58 -26.39
N ASP A 258 3.26 2.77 -26.73
CA ASP A 258 4.51 3.35 -26.22
C ASP A 258 4.19 4.73 -25.61
N ASP A 259 4.41 4.86 -24.31
CA ASP A 259 4.15 6.09 -23.56
C ASP A 259 5.10 7.23 -23.92
N ASN A 260 6.24 6.91 -24.56
CA ASN A 260 7.20 7.89 -25.06
C ASN A 260 6.90 8.39 -26.48
N ASP A 261 5.99 7.73 -27.20
CA ASP A 261 5.62 8.10 -28.57
C ASP A 261 4.19 7.68 -28.93
N VAL A 262 3.21 8.33 -28.29
CA VAL A 262 1.80 8.03 -28.49
C VAL A 262 1.31 8.57 -29.85
N SER A 263 0.88 7.69 -30.76
CA SER A 263 0.05 8.08 -31.91
C SER A 263 -1.26 8.73 -31.45
N VAL A 264 -1.50 9.96 -31.93
CA VAL A 264 -2.71 10.76 -31.68
C VAL A 264 -3.70 10.74 -32.86
N ASN A 265 -3.36 10.00 -33.93
CA ASN A 265 -4.19 9.89 -35.13
C ASN A 265 -4.90 8.54 -35.21
N ASP A 266 -4.28 7.50 -34.65
CA ASP A 266 -4.72 6.13 -34.80
C ASP A 266 -5.51 5.64 -33.59
N TRP A 267 -6.29 4.59 -33.82
CA TRP A 267 -6.89 3.80 -32.75
C TRP A 267 -5.91 2.70 -32.36
N TYR A 268 -5.82 2.45 -31.06
CA TYR A 268 -5.16 1.29 -30.50
C TYR A 268 -6.19 0.24 -30.15
N ASP A 269 -5.89 -1.01 -30.48
CA ASP A 269 -6.72 -2.12 -30.06
C ASP A 269 -6.46 -2.44 -28.57
N LEU A 270 -7.52 -2.80 -27.87
CA LEU A 270 -7.49 -3.21 -26.47
C LEU A 270 -7.58 -4.73 -26.36
N THR A 271 -6.98 -5.30 -25.32
CA THR A 271 -7.10 -6.74 -25.01
C THR A 271 -8.42 -7.11 -24.33
N THR A 272 -9.30 -6.15 -24.06
CA THR A 272 -10.61 -6.37 -23.43
C THR A 272 -11.63 -6.94 -24.41
N THR A 273 -12.70 -7.53 -23.87
CA THR A 273 -13.78 -8.15 -24.64
C THR A 273 -14.84 -7.13 -25.04
N ASN A 274 -15.21 -6.21 -24.13
CA ASN A 274 -16.30 -5.27 -24.37
C ASN A 274 -15.83 -3.88 -24.83
N ALA A 275 -14.63 -3.46 -24.44
CA ALA A 275 -13.96 -2.28 -24.99
C ALA A 275 -12.97 -2.74 -26.09
N GLU A 276 -13.13 -2.25 -27.31
CA GLU A 276 -12.37 -2.71 -28.46
C GLU A 276 -11.15 -1.84 -28.72
N GLN A 277 -11.33 -0.52 -28.64
CA GLN A 277 -10.30 0.42 -29.11
C GLN A 277 -10.23 1.66 -28.22
N ILE A 278 -9.03 2.23 -28.12
CA ILE A 278 -8.75 3.49 -27.44
C ILE A 278 -8.02 4.45 -28.39
N ARG A 279 -8.33 5.74 -28.29
CA ARG A 279 -7.67 6.78 -29.08
C ARG A 279 -7.29 7.97 -28.23
N PHE A 280 -6.09 8.49 -28.48
CA PHE A 280 -5.54 9.65 -27.80
C PHE A 280 -5.59 10.88 -28.71
N TYR A 281 -5.75 12.05 -28.10
CA TYR A 281 -5.78 13.33 -28.81
C TYR A 281 -4.77 14.30 -28.19
N LYS A 282 -4.19 15.19 -29.01
CA LYS A 282 -3.18 16.18 -28.58
C LYS A 282 -3.64 17.08 -27.43
N ASN A 283 -4.95 17.30 -27.28
CA ASN A 283 -5.53 18.10 -26.20
C ASN A 283 -5.77 17.31 -24.91
N GLY A 284 -5.24 16.08 -24.79
CA GLY A 284 -5.40 15.25 -23.59
C GLY A 284 -6.70 14.47 -23.51
N ARG A 285 -7.58 14.59 -24.50
CA ARG A 285 -8.80 13.77 -24.60
C ARG A 285 -8.43 12.33 -24.94
N ILE A 286 -9.19 11.40 -24.35
CA ILE A 286 -9.15 9.98 -24.65
C ILE A 286 -10.54 9.52 -25.04
N ASP A 287 -10.67 8.82 -26.17
CA ASP A 287 -11.90 8.16 -26.56
C ASP A 287 -11.74 6.64 -26.42
N VAL A 288 -12.73 6.00 -25.81
CA VAL A 288 -12.80 4.53 -25.73
C VAL A 288 -14.02 4.05 -26.49
N LYS A 289 -13.81 3.14 -27.45
CA LYS A 289 -14.85 2.54 -28.28
C LYS A 289 -15.16 1.12 -27.79
N PHE A 290 -16.45 0.83 -27.69
CA PHE A 290 -16.99 -0.45 -27.26
C PHE A 290 -17.61 -1.20 -28.45
N LYS A 291 -17.80 -2.50 -28.29
CA LYS A 291 -18.40 -3.36 -29.33
C LYS A 291 -19.82 -2.93 -29.73
N ASP A 292 -20.57 -2.38 -28.78
CA ASP A 292 -21.94 -1.90 -28.97
C ASP A 292 -22.29 -0.82 -27.93
N SER A 293 -23.41 -0.12 -28.15
CA SER A 293 -23.89 0.92 -27.24
C SER A 293 -24.27 0.40 -25.85
N ALA A 294 -24.70 -0.86 -25.73
CA ALA A 294 -25.12 -1.43 -24.46
C ALA A 294 -23.91 -1.70 -23.55
N ALA A 295 -22.81 -2.17 -24.12
CA ALA A 295 -21.52 -2.33 -23.44
C ALA A 295 -20.97 -0.96 -22.97
N ALA A 296 -21.05 0.07 -23.82
CA ALA A 296 -20.65 1.42 -23.45
C ALA A 296 -21.51 1.98 -22.31
N GLU A 297 -22.84 1.83 -22.38
CA GLU A 297 -23.75 2.29 -21.33
C GLU A 297 -23.55 1.52 -20.01
N SER A 298 -23.36 0.21 -20.08
CA SER A 298 -23.05 -0.63 -18.91
C SER A 298 -21.76 -0.18 -18.23
N CYS A 299 -20.69 0.04 -19.01
CA CYS A 299 -19.41 0.54 -18.50
C CYS A 299 -19.57 1.93 -17.86
N PHE A 300 -20.29 2.83 -18.53
CA PHE A 300 -20.53 4.19 -18.05
C PHE A 300 -21.22 4.22 -16.67
N LYS A 301 -22.27 3.41 -16.49
CA LYS A 301 -22.99 3.26 -15.21
C LYS A 301 -22.15 2.54 -14.15
N ARG A 302 -21.43 1.47 -14.53
CA ARG A 302 -20.59 0.71 -13.58
C ARG A 302 -19.47 1.57 -12.99
N LEU A 303 -18.95 2.51 -13.78
CA LEU A 303 -17.95 3.48 -13.36
C LEU A 303 -18.54 4.73 -12.67
N ARG A 304 -19.86 4.80 -12.49
CA ARG A 304 -20.58 5.94 -11.91
C ARG A 304 -20.24 7.27 -12.59
N LEU A 305 -20.01 7.24 -13.90
CA LEU A 305 -19.65 8.42 -14.67
C LEU A 305 -20.86 9.34 -14.89
N ASP A 306 -22.08 8.79 -14.77
CA ASP A 306 -23.34 9.52 -14.78
C ASP A 306 -23.53 10.42 -13.55
N GLU A 307 -22.89 10.08 -12.42
CA GLU A 307 -22.92 10.87 -11.19
C GLU A 307 -22.00 12.11 -11.26
N ILE A 308 -21.12 12.21 -12.26
CA ILE A 308 -20.17 13.31 -12.39
C ILE A 308 -20.86 14.56 -12.97
N THR A 309 -20.90 15.60 -12.16
CA THR A 309 -21.41 16.93 -12.53
C THR A 309 -20.27 17.90 -12.85
N LEU A 310 -20.58 18.92 -13.66
CA LEU A 310 -19.69 20.05 -13.85
C LEU A 310 -19.70 20.92 -12.59
N PRO A 311 -18.59 21.56 -12.21
CA PRO A 311 -18.59 22.59 -11.19
C PRO A 311 -19.59 23.69 -11.59
N GLU A 312 -20.49 24.06 -10.68
CA GLU A 312 -21.28 25.28 -10.85
C GLU A 312 -20.33 26.48 -10.77
N ASN A 313 -20.36 27.34 -11.79
CA ASN A 313 -19.58 28.59 -11.83
C ASN A 313 -20.08 29.58 -10.78
#